data_AF-A0A1A2PAQ9-F1
#
_entry.id   AF-A0A1A2PAQ9-F1
#
_cell.length_a   1.000
_cell.length_b   1.000
_cell.length_c   1.000
_cell.angle_alpha   90.00
_cell.angle_beta   90.00
_cell.angle_gamma   90.00
#
_symmetry.space_group_name_H-M   'P 1'
#
loop_
_entity.id
_entity.type
_entity.pdbx_description
1 polymer ?
#
loop_
_entity_poly.entity_id
_entity_poly.type
_entity_poly.pdbx_seq_one_letter_code
_entity_poly.pdbx_strand_id
1 'polypeptide(L)'
;MLGALAVQGVVNHRRKAAAAQRAATQWRWHQTCPVIVTTDRLICTTAQHGMLSFWFATCTEFYPDLQQWTLTLGFDSTYPVRLSGPAAPALSLWSAYGVLGESWVDDPRLARLS
;
A
#
# COMPACT_ATOMS: atom_id res chain seq x y z
N MET A 1 40.55 28.61 13.65
CA MET A 1 39.11 28.46 14.00
C MET A 1 38.19 28.18 12.81
N LEU A 2 38.53 28.57 11.57
CA LEU A 2 37.68 28.36 10.38
C LEU A 2 37.46 26.87 9.98
N GLY A 3 38.43 25.99 10.26
CA GLY A 3 38.31 24.56 9.92
C GLY A 3 37.24 23.79 10.70
N ALA A 4 36.95 24.19 11.94
CA ALA A 4 35.94 23.52 12.77
C ALA A 4 34.50 23.79 12.28
N LEU A 5 34.23 25.00 11.80
CA LEU A 5 32.92 25.41 11.27
C LEU A 5 32.60 24.74 9.93
N ALA A 6 33.61 24.57 9.05
CA ALA A 6 33.44 23.87 7.77
C ALA A 6 33.10 22.39 7.99
N VAL A 7 33.76 21.72 8.94
CA VAL A 7 33.48 20.32 9.32
C VAL A 7 32.08 20.18 9.91
N GLN A 8 31.65 21.11 10.77
CA GLN A 8 30.31 21.10 11.36
C GLN A 8 29.20 21.34 10.32
N GLY A 9 29.43 22.21 9.32
CA GLY A 9 28.49 22.45 8.22
C GLY A 9 28.22 21.20 7.38
N VAL A 10 29.26 20.44 7.02
CA VAL A 10 29.14 19.19 6.26
C VAL A 10 28.39 18.12 7.07
N VAL A 11 28.68 17.97 8.36
CA VAL A 11 27.98 17.00 9.23
C VAL A 11 26.50 17.35 9.39
N ASN A 12 26.17 18.63 9.59
CA ASN A 12 24.79 19.10 9.69
C ASN A 12 24.02 18.91 8.38
N HIS A 13 24.66 19.14 7.23
CA HIS A 13 24.03 18.91 5.93
C HIS A 13 23.73 17.42 5.70
N ARG A 14 24.66 16.51 6.04
CA ARG A 14 24.43 15.05 5.97
C ARG A 14 23.30 14.60 6.89
N ARG A 15 23.23 15.13 8.12
CA ARG A 15 22.13 14.83 9.06
C ARG A 15 20.79 15.33 8.52
N LYS A 16 20.75 16.54 7.95
CA LYS A 16 19.56 17.11 7.31
C LYS A 16 19.12 16.29 6.10
N ALA A 17 20.05 15.89 5.23
CA ALA A 17 19.76 15.06 4.07
C ALA A 17 19.24 13.67 4.47
N ALA A 18 19.88 13.04 5.47
CA ALA A 18 19.42 11.75 5.99
C ALA A 18 18.07 11.86 6.73
N ALA A 19 17.78 12.99 7.37
CA ALA A 19 16.47 13.26 7.95
C ALA A 19 15.40 13.45 6.86
N ALA A 20 15.70 14.19 5.79
CA ALA A 20 14.81 14.37 4.64
C ALA A 20 14.54 13.03 3.92
N GLN A 21 15.57 12.21 3.72
CA GLN A 21 15.43 10.86 3.16
C GLN A 21 14.56 9.96 4.05
N ARG A 22 14.74 10.01 5.38
CA ARG A 22 13.89 9.29 6.34
C ARG A 22 12.50 9.90 6.48
N ALA A 23 12.24 11.11 6.00
CA ALA A 23 10.92 11.73 5.99
C ALA A 23 10.19 11.49 4.67
N ALA A 24 10.87 11.00 3.64
CA ALA A 24 10.27 10.71 2.35
C ALA A 24 9.15 9.65 2.47
N THR A 25 8.10 9.84 1.68
CA THR A 25 7.01 8.89 1.51
C THR A 25 7.57 7.61 0.89
N GLN A 26 7.50 6.52 1.63
CA GLN A 26 8.03 5.23 1.20
C GLN A 26 7.22 4.11 1.86
N TRP A 27 7.13 2.97 1.17
CA TRP A 27 6.62 1.73 1.76
C TRP A 27 7.61 1.27 2.84
N ARG A 28 7.17 1.22 4.10
CA ARG A 28 8.03 0.83 5.23
C ARG A 28 7.67 -0.53 5.78
N TRP A 29 6.39 -0.80 5.90
CA TRP A 29 5.88 -2.03 6.48
C TRP A 29 5.69 -3.08 5.40
N HIS A 30 6.55 -4.09 5.43
CA HIS A 30 6.51 -5.25 4.55
C HIS A 30 6.50 -6.49 5.40
N GLN A 31 5.47 -7.31 5.24
CA GLN A 31 5.36 -8.58 5.94
C GLN A 31 4.38 -9.50 5.21
N THR A 32 4.60 -10.79 5.33
CA THR A 32 3.62 -11.81 4.93
C THR A 32 2.53 -11.89 5.98
N CYS A 33 1.27 -11.83 5.56
CA CYS A 33 0.12 -11.98 6.44
C CYS A 33 -1.01 -12.75 5.74
N PRO A 34 -1.83 -13.48 6.50
CA PRO A 34 -3.09 -13.98 5.98
C PRO A 34 -4.03 -12.80 5.73
N VAL A 35 -4.76 -12.87 4.61
CA VAL A 35 -5.77 -11.90 4.21
C VAL A 35 -7.11 -12.60 4.17
N ILE A 36 -8.08 -12.04 4.89
CA ILE A 36 -9.48 -12.47 4.84
C ILE A 36 -10.24 -11.43 4.02
N VAL A 37 -11.02 -11.91 3.06
CA VAL A 37 -11.88 -11.09 2.23
C VAL A 37 -13.31 -11.26 2.72
N THR A 38 -14.02 -10.14 2.83
CA THR A 38 -15.45 -10.10 3.12
C THR A 38 -16.15 -9.27 2.05
N THR A 39 -17.46 -9.11 2.14
CA THR A 39 -18.24 -8.29 1.20
C THR A 39 -17.95 -6.79 1.32
N ASP A 40 -17.48 -6.31 2.48
CA ASP A 40 -17.31 -4.89 2.80
C ASP A 40 -15.85 -4.45 3.02
N ARG A 41 -14.94 -5.39 3.33
CA ARG A 41 -13.54 -5.09 3.61
C ARG A 41 -12.56 -6.23 3.36
N LEU A 42 -11.28 -5.85 3.28
CA LEU A 42 -10.15 -6.76 3.48
C LEU A 42 -9.68 -6.70 4.92
N ILE A 43 -9.30 -7.85 5.46
CA ILE A 43 -8.77 -7.96 6.81
C ILE A 43 -7.40 -8.63 6.77
N CYS A 44 -6.37 -7.91 7.19
CA CYS A 44 -5.00 -8.41 7.25
C CYS A 44 -4.60 -8.66 8.70
N THR A 45 -4.20 -9.88 9.04
CA THR A 45 -3.73 -10.17 10.40
C THR A 45 -2.22 -10.04 10.47
N THR A 46 -1.75 -9.05 11.20
CA THR A 46 -0.33 -8.75 11.35
C THR A 46 0.16 -9.14 12.74
N ALA A 47 1.41 -9.61 12.84
CA ALA A 47 1.98 -9.98 14.14
C ALA A 47 2.16 -8.77 15.07
N GLN A 48 2.48 -7.59 14.50
CA GLN A 48 2.79 -6.38 15.28
C GLN A 48 1.58 -5.50 15.58
N HIS A 49 0.59 -5.44 14.69
CA HIS A 49 -0.54 -4.51 14.79
C HIS A 49 -1.90 -5.23 14.93
N GLY A 50 -1.88 -6.55 15.13
CA GLY A 50 -3.11 -7.34 15.20
C GLY A 50 -3.87 -7.30 13.89
N MET A 51 -5.19 -7.23 13.97
CA MET A 51 -6.10 -7.29 12.83
C MET A 51 -6.35 -5.89 12.25
N LEU A 52 -5.90 -5.66 11.01
CA LEU A 52 -6.12 -4.43 10.27
C LEU A 52 -7.27 -4.60 9.28
N SER A 53 -8.20 -3.66 9.26
CA SER A 53 -9.36 -3.65 8.36
C SER A 53 -9.24 -2.53 7.33
N PHE A 54 -9.41 -2.89 6.06
CA PHE A 54 -9.40 -1.99 4.91
C PHE A 54 -10.76 -1.99 4.25
N TRP A 55 -11.55 -0.94 4.49
CA TRP A 55 -12.94 -0.83 4.07
C TRP A 55 -13.04 -0.37 2.62
N PHE A 56 -13.82 -1.08 1.80
CA PHE A 56 -13.99 -0.72 0.40
C PHE A 56 -14.70 0.63 0.22
N ALA A 57 -15.63 0.96 1.13
CA ALA A 57 -16.35 2.24 1.12
C ALA A 57 -15.47 3.48 1.29
N THR A 58 -14.25 3.33 1.83
CA THR A 58 -13.29 4.43 2.02
C THR A 58 -12.12 4.35 1.03
N CYS A 59 -12.20 3.44 0.04
CA CYS A 59 -11.16 3.25 -0.96
C CYS A 59 -11.27 4.34 -2.02
N THR A 60 -10.20 5.12 -2.17
CA THR A 60 -10.13 6.21 -3.17
C THR A 60 -9.21 5.88 -4.33
N GLU A 61 -8.29 4.94 -4.14
CA GLU A 61 -7.41 4.44 -5.20
C GLU A 61 -7.49 2.92 -5.28
N PHE A 62 -7.72 2.39 -6.47
CA PHE A 62 -7.77 0.95 -6.73
C PHE A 62 -6.87 0.67 -7.93
N TYR A 63 -5.79 -0.08 -7.74
CA TYR A 63 -4.81 -0.42 -8.79
C TYR A 63 -4.47 -1.91 -8.76
N PRO A 64 -5.26 -2.76 -9.45
CA PRO A 64 -4.89 -4.15 -9.68
C PRO A 64 -3.84 -4.25 -10.80
N ASP A 65 -2.79 -5.02 -10.57
CA ASP A 65 -1.82 -5.46 -11.56
C ASP A 65 -1.76 -6.99 -11.58
N LEU A 66 -2.54 -7.57 -12.48
CA LEU A 66 -2.64 -9.02 -12.66
C LEU A 66 -1.41 -9.64 -13.34
N GLN A 67 -0.53 -8.83 -13.94
CA GLN A 67 0.71 -9.34 -14.54
C GLN A 67 1.81 -9.49 -13.49
N GLN A 68 1.92 -8.52 -12.58
CA GLN A 68 2.88 -8.54 -11.47
C GLN A 68 2.33 -9.24 -10.22
N TRP A 69 1.08 -9.68 -10.25
CA TRP A 69 0.38 -10.26 -9.09
C TRP A 69 0.43 -9.34 -7.88
N THR A 70 0.04 -8.08 -8.10
CA THR A 70 -0.07 -7.10 -7.04
C THR A 70 -1.38 -6.35 -7.08
N LEU A 71 -1.90 -5.98 -5.91
CA LEU A 71 -3.05 -5.13 -5.73
C LEU A 71 -2.64 -3.97 -4.82
N THR A 72 -2.81 -2.74 -5.27
CA THR A 72 -2.60 -1.54 -4.45
C THR A 72 -3.93 -0.84 -4.22
N LEU A 73 -4.22 -0.53 -2.96
CA LEU A 73 -5.40 0.22 -2.53
C LEU A 73 -4.96 1.45 -1.77
N GLY A 74 -5.56 2.59 -2.07
CA GLY A 74 -5.43 3.84 -1.33
C GLY A 74 -6.74 4.21 -0.66
N PHE A 75 -6.64 4.88 0.49
CA PHE A 75 -7.77 5.25 1.32
C PHE A 75 -7.58 6.66 1.84
N ASP A 76 -8.68 7.37 2.06
CA ASP A 76 -8.62 8.71 2.69
C ASP A 76 -8.40 8.64 4.20
N SER A 77 -8.89 7.57 4.83
CA SER A 77 -8.91 7.41 6.29
C SER A 77 -7.71 6.65 6.85
N THR A 78 -6.86 6.06 6.01
CA THR A 78 -5.74 5.21 6.44
C THR A 78 -4.63 5.16 5.39
N TYR A 79 -3.51 4.53 5.73
CA TYR A 79 -2.38 4.36 4.82
C TYR A 79 -2.75 3.44 3.64
N PRO A 80 -2.17 3.68 2.45
CA PRO A 80 -2.35 2.76 1.33
C PRO A 80 -1.74 1.40 1.67
N VAL A 81 -2.30 0.33 1.07
CA VAL A 81 -1.82 -1.04 1.23
C VAL A 81 -1.50 -1.64 -0.13
N ARG A 82 -0.39 -2.37 -0.21
CA ARG A 82 -0.05 -3.20 -1.35
C ARG A 82 0.00 -4.66 -0.94
N LEU A 83 -0.80 -5.48 -1.59
CA LEU A 83 -0.84 -6.93 -1.43
C LEU A 83 -0.16 -7.55 -2.65
N SER A 84 0.73 -8.52 -2.43
CA SER A 84 1.44 -9.20 -3.51
C SER A 84 1.47 -10.70 -3.29
N GLY A 85 1.52 -11.46 -4.40
CA GLY A 85 1.63 -12.91 -4.39
C GLY A 85 0.46 -13.61 -5.10
N PRO A 86 0.40 -14.94 -5.02
CA PRO A 86 -0.52 -15.76 -5.83
C PRO A 86 -2.00 -15.49 -5.54
N ALA A 87 -2.34 -14.96 -4.36
CA ALA A 87 -3.70 -14.57 -4.02
C ALA A 87 -4.11 -13.22 -4.64
N ALA A 88 -3.18 -12.42 -5.15
CA ALA A 88 -3.46 -11.05 -5.62
C ALA A 88 -4.55 -10.99 -6.70
N PRO A 89 -4.60 -11.87 -7.72
CA PRO A 89 -5.70 -11.85 -8.69
C PRO A 89 -7.08 -12.06 -8.07
N ALA A 90 -7.21 -13.01 -7.12
CA ALA A 90 -8.46 -13.22 -6.40
C ALA A 90 -8.82 -12.03 -5.51
N LEU A 91 -7.83 -11.45 -4.83
CA LEU A 91 -8.02 -10.24 -4.03
C LEU A 91 -8.44 -9.05 -4.89
N SER A 92 -7.88 -8.91 -6.10
CA SER A 92 -8.26 -7.87 -7.07
C SER A 92 -9.72 -8.00 -7.47
N LEU A 93 -10.18 -9.22 -7.79
CA LEU A 93 -11.57 -9.47 -8.15
C LEU A 93 -12.55 -9.07 -7.04
N TRP A 94 -12.32 -9.56 -5.82
CA TRP A 94 -13.22 -9.26 -4.70
C TRP A 94 -13.17 -7.80 -4.27
N SER A 95 -11.99 -7.17 -4.32
CA SER A 95 -11.87 -5.75 -4.05
C SER A 95 -12.57 -4.92 -5.12
N ALA A 96 -12.52 -5.33 -6.39
CA ALA A 96 -13.26 -4.66 -7.46
C ALA A 96 -14.77 -4.73 -7.23
N TYR A 97 -15.30 -5.90 -6.86
CA TYR A 97 -16.70 -6.03 -6.50
C TYR A 97 -17.09 -5.08 -5.35
N GLY A 98 -16.27 -5.01 -4.31
CA GLY A 98 -16.53 -4.13 -3.16
C GLY A 98 -16.38 -2.63 -3.45
N VAL A 99 -15.45 -2.24 -4.34
CA VAL A 99 -15.13 -0.83 -4.65
C VAL A 99 -15.99 -0.28 -5.80
N LEU A 100 -16.21 -1.08 -6.84
CA LEU A 100 -16.89 -0.66 -8.07
C LEU A 100 -18.36 -1.13 -8.13
N GLY A 101 -18.79 -2.00 -7.22
CA GLY A 101 -20.10 -2.67 -7.31
C GLY A 101 -20.21 -3.44 -8.62
N GLU A 102 -21.41 -3.51 -9.20
CA GLU A 102 -21.70 -4.25 -10.44
C GLU A 102 -20.85 -3.83 -11.65
N SER A 103 -20.30 -2.61 -11.65
CA SER A 103 -19.46 -2.11 -12.75
C SER A 103 -18.07 -2.78 -12.85
N TRP A 104 -17.73 -3.65 -11.89
CA TRP A 104 -16.43 -4.34 -11.87
C TRP A 104 -16.17 -5.18 -13.12
N VAL A 105 -17.23 -5.73 -13.75
CA VAL A 105 -17.15 -6.58 -14.94
C VAL A 105 -16.58 -5.82 -16.14
N ASP A 106 -16.84 -4.51 -16.20
CA ASP A 106 -16.41 -3.65 -17.29
C ASP A 106 -15.00 -3.06 -17.06
N ASP A 107 -14.34 -3.37 -15.94
CA ASP A 107 -13.02 -2.83 -15.64
C ASP A 107 -11.94 -3.48 -16.53
N PRO A 108 -11.29 -2.73 -17.45
CA PRO A 108 -10.30 -3.30 -18.37
C PRO A 108 -9.07 -3.85 -17.66
N ARG A 109 -8.80 -3.43 -16.42
CA ARG A 109 -7.68 -3.94 -15.62
C ARG A 109 -7.92 -5.37 -15.13
N LEU A 110 -9.18 -5.82 -15.14
CA LEU A 110 -9.61 -7.16 -14.73
C LEU A 110 -9.91 -8.08 -15.91
N ALA A 111 -9.78 -7.61 -17.15
CA ALA A 111 -10.11 -8.37 -18.37
C ALA A 111 -9.36 -9.71 -18.53
N ARG A 112 -8.30 -9.96 -17.74
CA ARG A 112 -7.60 -11.26 -17.71
C ARG A 112 -8.28 -12.31 -16.80
N LEU A 113 -9.33 -11.94 -16.07
CA LEU A 113 -10.09 -12.80 -15.17
C LEU A 113 -11.46 -13.22 -15.75
N SER A 114 -11.90 -12.55 -16.82
CA SER A 114 -13.17 -12.78 -17.53
C SER A 114 -12.99 -13.70 -18.74
#